data_AF-A0A0R3TDP8-F1
#
_entry.id   AF-A0A0R3TDP8-F1
#
_cell.length_a   1.000
_cell.length_b   1.000
_cell.length_c   1.000
_cell.angle_alpha   90.00
_cell.angle_beta   90.00
_cell.angle_gamma   90.00
#
_symmetry.space_group_name_H-M   'P 1'
#
loop_
_entity.id
_entity.type
_entity.pdbx_description
1 polymer ?
#
loop_
_entity_poly.entity_id
_entity_poly.type
_entity_poly.pdbx_seq_one_letter_code
_entity_poly.pdbx_strand_id
1 'polypeptide(L)'
;MTRRTPLTQWDTETESPPQERTQTICTCLHCTMRYLSDYEYNKASIWTLSSQDSDENALYLIDENLHNNLHILWIGEFINLFSPLSAITGIFWYLRPVDLDERVFYPPIWNSSVKAKVRFECESCGNIWTSMRGIAVFSVHPNEIYLNALNLRFTLLGQRCNNCDSKVFQSAIWYPEEVIRVSSRVFEQTRQRMSQ
;
A
#
# COMPACT_ATOMS: atom_id res chain seq x y z
N MET A 1 45.73 -30.19 -28.00
CA MET A 1 45.68 -28.73 -27.80
C MET A 1 44.40 -28.20 -28.45
N THR A 2 43.36 -27.98 -27.67
CA THR A 2 42.22 -27.15 -28.08
C THR A 2 41.61 -26.52 -26.84
N ARG A 3 41.50 -25.19 -26.89
CA ARG A 3 41.34 -24.28 -25.76
C ARG A 3 40.00 -24.46 -25.07
N ARG A 4 40.01 -24.51 -23.74
CA ARG A 4 38.83 -24.22 -22.91
C ARG A 4 38.60 -22.72 -22.96
N THR A 5 37.47 -22.31 -23.52
CA THR A 5 36.92 -20.96 -23.36
C THR A 5 36.28 -20.88 -21.98
N PRO A 6 36.54 -19.86 -21.15
CA PRO A 6 35.83 -19.69 -19.88
C PRO A 6 34.41 -19.20 -20.17
N LEU A 7 33.41 -19.87 -19.61
CA LEU A 7 32.06 -19.34 -19.50
C LEU A 7 32.12 -18.11 -18.61
N THR A 8 31.85 -16.95 -19.22
CA THR A 8 31.57 -15.68 -18.57
C THR A 8 30.53 -15.88 -17.48
N GLN A 9 30.96 -15.61 -16.25
CA GLN A 9 30.16 -15.45 -15.06
C GLN A 9 29.15 -14.32 -15.33
N TRP A 10 27.86 -14.67 -15.35
CA TRP A 10 26.80 -13.67 -15.35
C TRP A 10 26.65 -13.19 -13.91
N ASP A 11 27.28 -12.07 -13.61
CA ASP A 11 26.98 -11.29 -12.41
C ASP A 11 25.52 -10.86 -12.49
N THR A 12 24.66 -11.61 -11.80
CA THR A 12 23.28 -11.21 -11.52
C THR A 12 23.25 -10.74 -10.07
N GLU A 13 23.94 -9.64 -9.80
CA GLU A 13 23.55 -8.76 -8.71
C GLU A 13 22.22 -8.12 -9.09
N THR A 14 21.12 -8.82 -8.79
CA THR A 14 19.82 -8.19 -8.61
C THR A 14 19.41 -8.36 -7.15
N GLU A 15 20.31 -8.00 -6.25
CA GLU A 15 19.93 -7.74 -4.86
C GLU A 15 19.28 -6.35 -4.81
N SER A 16 17.96 -6.28 -4.95
CA SER A 16 17.24 -5.24 -4.23
C SER A 16 17.17 -5.68 -2.77
N PRO A 17 17.88 -5.03 -1.83
CA PRO A 17 17.82 -5.41 -0.42
C PRO A 17 16.39 -5.21 0.10
N PRO A 18 15.95 -5.99 1.10
CA PRO A 18 14.63 -5.83 1.68
C PRO A 18 14.54 -4.45 2.31
N GLN A 19 13.76 -3.56 1.69
CA GLN A 19 13.30 -2.33 2.33
C GLN A 19 12.24 -2.77 3.34
N GLU A 20 12.72 -3.14 4.53
CA GLU A 20 11.96 -3.85 5.56
C GLU A 20 10.63 -3.16 5.83
N ARG A 21 9.57 -3.94 5.57
CA ARG A 21 8.19 -3.51 5.51
C ARG A 21 7.75 -3.01 6.89
N THR A 22 6.94 -1.98 6.88
CA THR A 22 6.33 -1.47 8.11
C THR A 22 4.97 -2.10 8.36
N GLN A 23 4.41 -1.90 9.55
CA GLN A 23 3.19 -2.53 10.07
C GLN A 23 2.14 -2.83 8.98
N THR A 24 1.78 -4.10 8.83
CA THR A 24 0.87 -4.56 7.76
C THR A 24 -0.59 -4.41 8.19
N ILE A 25 -1.43 -3.84 7.32
CA ILE A 25 -2.88 -3.74 7.53
C ILE A 25 -3.48 -5.16 7.55
N CYS A 26 -4.19 -5.51 8.63
CA CYS A 26 -4.87 -6.79 8.73
C CYS A 26 -6.02 -6.87 7.72
N THR A 27 -6.09 -7.94 6.93
CA THR A 27 -7.13 -8.15 5.90
C THR A 27 -7.97 -9.39 6.15
N CYS A 28 -7.99 -9.89 7.39
CA CYS A 28 -8.90 -10.98 7.77
C CYS A 28 -10.36 -10.50 7.74
N LEU A 29 -11.29 -11.43 7.54
CA LEU A 29 -12.72 -11.12 7.40
C LEU A 29 -13.25 -10.25 8.56
N HIS A 30 -12.86 -10.55 9.79
CA HIS A 30 -13.31 -9.80 10.97
C HIS A 30 -12.83 -8.34 10.93
N CYS A 31 -11.54 -8.12 10.65
CA CYS A 31 -10.96 -6.78 10.54
C CYS A 31 -11.59 -6.02 9.37
N THR A 32 -11.67 -6.62 8.17
CA THR A 32 -12.27 -5.98 6.99
C THR A 32 -13.72 -5.55 7.25
N MET A 33 -14.54 -6.41 7.85
CA MET A 33 -15.94 -6.04 8.15
C MET A 33 -16.05 -4.87 9.11
N ARG A 34 -15.21 -4.84 10.16
CA ARG A 34 -15.14 -3.72 11.09
C ARG A 34 -14.72 -2.43 10.37
N TYR A 35 -13.65 -2.51 9.59
CA TYR A 35 -13.12 -1.37 8.84
C TYR A 35 -14.15 -0.81 7.86
N LEU A 36 -14.93 -1.66 7.19
CA LEU A 36 -15.98 -1.20 6.28
C LEU A 36 -17.14 -0.52 7.02
N SER A 37 -17.55 -1.06 8.16
CA SER A 37 -18.54 -0.40 9.02
C SER A 37 -18.08 0.99 9.44
N ASP A 38 -16.84 1.09 9.90
CA ASP A 38 -16.26 2.37 10.35
C ASP A 38 -16.07 3.33 9.17
N TYR A 39 -15.70 2.81 7.99
CA TYR A 39 -15.54 3.59 6.77
C TYR A 39 -16.86 4.24 6.35
N GLU A 40 -17.95 3.47 6.28
CA GLU A 40 -19.27 4.00 5.88
C GLU A 40 -19.82 4.98 6.91
N TYR A 41 -19.60 4.74 8.22
CA TYR A 41 -20.01 5.66 9.27
C TYR A 41 -19.26 7.01 9.20
N ASN A 42 -17.96 6.97 8.96
CA ASN A 42 -17.11 8.16 8.98
C ASN A 42 -16.92 8.81 7.60
N LYS A 43 -17.46 8.21 6.53
CA LYS A 43 -17.25 8.63 5.13
C LYS A 43 -17.35 10.15 5.01
N ALA A 44 -18.51 10.73 5.35
CA ALA A 44 -18.74 12.17 5.22
C ALA A 44 -17.70 13.06 5.93
N SER A 45 -17.24 12.67 7.11
CA SER A 45 -16.28 13.40 7.94
C SER A 45 -14.83 13.26 7.45
N ILE A 46 -14.47 12.10 6.90
CA ILE A 46 -13.15 11.87 6.29
C ILE A 46 -12.97 12.76 5.05
N TRP A 47 -14.05 13.02 4.30
CA TRP A 47 -14.02 13.81 3.07
C TRP A 47 -14.14 15.33 3.26
N THR A 48 -14.78 15.80 4.34
CA THR A 48 -15.12 17.23 4.52
C THR A 48 -13.93 18.11 4.91
N LEU A 49 -12.80 17.52 5.29
CA LEU A 49 -11.62 18.25 5.77
C LEU A 49 -10.69 18.75 4.65
N SER A 50 -11.01 18.42 3.39
CA SER A 50 -10.33 18.97 2.22
C SER A 50 -10.78 20.40 1.86
N SER A 51 -11.76 20.99 2.54
CA SER A 51 -12.48 22.17 2.02
C SER A 51 -12.62 23.39 2.95
N GLN A 52 -12.05 23.41 4.15
CA GLN A 52 -12.06 24.62 4.98
C GLN A 52 -10.70 24.88 5.64
N ASP A 53 -10.15 26.05 5.33
CA ASP A 53 -8.93 26.64 5.90
C ASP A 53 -9.07 26.94 7.40
N SER A 54 -7.90 26.97 8.06
CA SER A 54 -7.53 27.72 9.26
C SER A 54 -7.92 27.24 10.67
N ASP A 55 -7.70 25.97 11.01
CA ASP A 55 -7.38 25.63 12.41
C ASP A 55 -6.34 24.50 12.49
N GLU A 56 -5.07 24.87 12.70
CA GLU A 56 -3.96 23.91 12.76
C GLU A 56 -4.20 22.82 13.82
N ASN A 57 -4.82 23.15 14.96
CA ASN A 57 -5.11 22.19 16.03
C ASN A 57 -6.19 21.17 15.66
N ALA A 58 -7.17 21.54 14.84
CA ALA A 58 -8.19 20.61 14.36
C ALA A 58 -7.60 19.63 13.35
N LEU A 59 -6.74 20.13 12.44
CA LEU A 59 -5.96 19.32 11.51
C LEU A 59 -5.08 18.29 12.24
N TYR A 60 -4.40 18.67 13.33
CA TYR A 60 -3.58 17.75 14.14
C TYR A 60 -4.40 16.61 14.78
N LEU A 61 -5.58 16.89 15.33
CA LEU A 61 -6.44 15.88 15.98
C LEU A 61 -7.08 14.91 14.97
N ILE A 62 -7.42 15.42 13.78
CA ILE A 62 -7.89 14.60 12.67
C ILE A 62 -6.75 13.75 12.14
N ASP A 63 -5.57 14.32 11.93
CA ASP A 63 -4.38 13.60 11.44
C ASP A 63 -4.00 12.46 12.40
N GLU A 64 -4.08 12.66 13.71
CA GLU A 64 -3.79 11.63 14.72
C GLU A 64 -4.84 10.50 14.71
N ASN A 65 -6.13 10.86 14.63
CA ASN A 65 -7.20 9.87 14.57
C ASN A 65 -7.19 9.09 13.26
N LEU A 66 -6.85 9.76 12.15
CA LEU A 66 -6.79 9.16 10.83
C LEU A 66 -5.51 8.33 10.63
N HIS A 67 -4.40 8.73 11.25
CA HIS A 67 -3.16 7.96 11.31
C HIS A 67 -3.41 6.58 11.94
N ASN A 68 -4.13 6.54 13.07
CA ASN A 68 -4.52 5.29 13.73
C ASN A 68 -5.49 4.44 12.88
N ASN A 69 -6.23 5.09 11.98
CA ASN A 69 -7.31 4.50 11.18
C ASN A 69 -6.97 4.33 9.69
N LEU A 70 -5.69 4.41 9.31
CA LEU A 70 -5.26 4.27 7.91
C LEU A 70 -5.76 3.00 7.22
N HIS A 71 -5.84 1.92 7.98
CA HIS A 71 -6.39 0.65 7.50
C HIS A 71 -7.85 0.77 7.03
N ILE A 72 -8.65 1.64 7.66
CA ILE A 72 -10.05 1.91 7.32
C ILE A 72 -10.12 2.54 5.93
N LEU A 73 -9.28 3.53 5.67
CA LEU A 73 -9.24 4.25 4.39
C LEU A 73 -8.78 3.36 3.23
N TRP A 74 -7.66 2.66 3.40
CA TRP A 74 -7.14 1.77 2.35
C TRP A 74 -8.16 0.69 1.97
N ILE A 75 -8.85 0.11 2.95
CA ILE A 75 -9.82 -0.96 2.72
C ILE A 75 -11.13 -0.41 2.17
N GLY A 76 -11.64 0.68 2.73
CA GLY A 76 -12.87 1.34 2.27
C GLY A 76 -12.75 1.83 0.83
N GLU A 77 -11.64 2.49 0.50
CA GLU A 77 -11.42 3.00 -0.86
C GLU A 77 -11.21 1.88 -1.87
N PHE A 78 -10.50 0.82 -1.50
CA PHE A 78 -10.40 -0.38 -2.33
C PHE A 78 -11.79 -0.96 -2.63
N ILE A 79 -12.64 -1.15 -1.63
CA ILE A 79 -13.98 -1.71 -1.84
C ILE A 79 -14.85 -0.79 -2.71
N ASN A 80 -14.80 0.54 -2.52
CA ASN A 80 -15.54 1.47 -3.37
C ASN A 80 -15.18 1.33 -4.86
N LEU A 81 -13.90 1.14 -5.16
CA LEU A 81 -13.40 1.08 -6.53
C LEU A 81 -13.60 -0.31 -7.15
N PHE A 82 -13.27 -1.38 -6.42
CA PHE A 82 -13.22 -2.73 -6.97
C PHE A 82 -14.54 -3.51 -6.85
N SER A 83 -15.44 -3.16 -5.94
CA SER A 83 -16.74 -3.83 -5.83
C SER A 83 -17.62 -3.65 -7.09
N PRO A 84 -17.78 -2.42 -7.64
CA PRO A 84 -18.51 -2.23 -8.90
C PRO A 84 -17.86 -2.98 -10.07
N LEU A 85 -16.53 -3.00 -10.14
CA LEU A 85 -15.80 -3.75 -11.17
C LEU A 85 -16.07 -5.26 -11.05
N SER A 86 -16.09 -5.78 -9.82
CA SER A 86 -16.40 -7.19 -9.56
C SER A 86 -17.81 -7.55 -10.02
N ALA A 87 -18.78 -6.68 -9.76
CA ALA A 87 -20.17 -6.88 -10.18
C ALA A 87 -20.35 -6.93 -11.70
N ILE A 88 -19.56 -6.16 -12.44
CA ILE A 88 -19.62 -6.10 -13.91
C ILE A 88 -18.87 -7.28 -14.55
N THR A 89 -17.70 -7.63 -14.02
CA THR A 89 -16.79 -8.61 -14.64
C THR A 89 -16.99 -10.04 -14.15
N GLY A 90 -17.62 -10.23 -12.98
CA GLY A 90 -17.71 -11.53 -12.30
C GLY A 90 -16.40 -11.99 -11.65
N ILE A 91 -15.36 -11.15 -11.66
CA ILE A 91 -14.05 -11.41 -11.03
C ILE A 91 -14.04 -10.78 -9.65
N PHE A 92 -13.82 -11.59 -8.61
CA PHE A 92 -13.71 -11.10 -7.23
C PHE A 92 -12.32 -10.53 -6.94
N TRP A 93 -12.27 -9.42 -6.21
CA TRP A 93 -11.01 -8.75 -5.87
C TRP A 93 -10.78 -8.73 -4.37
N TYR A 94 -9.55 -9.07 -3.96
CA TYR A 94 -9.12 -9.08 -2.57
C TYR A 94 -7.87 -8.22 -2.40
N LEU A 95 -7.93 -7.21 -1.52
CA LEU A 95 -6.75 -6.46 -1.10
C LEU A 95 -6.01 -7.24 -0.01
N ARG A 96 -4.70 -7.42 -0.13
CA ARG A 96 -3.88 -8.08 0.90
C ARG A 96 -2.51 -7.42 1.06
N PRO A 97 -1.97 -7.28 2.27
CA PRO A 97 -0.55 -6.96 2.43
C PRO A 97 0.29 -8.12 1.90
N VAL A 98 1.52 -7.84 1.46
CA VAL A 98 2.49 -8.90 1.19
C VAL A 98 3.10 -9.33 2.53
N ASP A 99 3.01 -10.61 2.87
CA ASP A 99 3.60 -11.16 4.10
C ASP A 99 5.12 -11.37 3.94
N LEU A 100 5.88 -11.21 5.02
CA LEU A 100 7.37 -11.26 4.99
C LEU A 100 7.90 -12.59 4.42
N ASP A 101 7.18 -13.68 4.65
CA ASP A 101 7.57 -15.03 4.24
C ASP A 101 6.77 -15.55 3.03
N GLU A 102 5.99 -14.69 2.37
CA GLU A 102 5.13 -15.11 1.26
C GLU A 102 5.96 -15.50 0.04
N ARG A 103 5.92 -16.78 -0.33
CA ARG A 103 6.50 -17.26 -1.59
C ARG A 103 5.57 -16.88 -2.73
N VAL A 104 6.07 -16.07 -3.65
CA VAL A 104 5.35 -15.73 -4.88
C VAL A 104 5.46 -16.92 -5.84
N PHE A 105 4.40 -17.74 -5.92
CA PHE A 105 4.36 -18.93 -6.78
C PHE A 105 4.23 -18.59 -8.28
N TYR A 106 3.68 -17.43 -8.61
CA TYR A 106 3.42 -17.01 -9.99
C TYR A 106 3.89 -15.56 -10.21
N PRO A 107 4.43 -15.23 -11.40
CA PRO A 107 4.75 -13.86 -11.73
C PRO A 107 3.48 -12.99 -11.67
N PRO A 108 3.58 -11.74 -11.21
CA PRO A 108 2.43 -10.85 -11.15
C PRO A 108 1.89 -10.59 -12.56
N ILE A 109 0.56 -10.63 -12.72
CA ILE A 109 -0.15 -10.21 -13.95
C ILE A 109 0.17 -8.75 -14.26
N TRP A 110 0.27 -7.95 -13.19
CA TRP A 110 0.58 -6.53 -13.24
C TRP A 110 1.26 -6.12 -11.95
N ASN A 111 2.18 -5.15 -12.01
CA ASN A 111 2.73 -4.50 -10.84
C ASN A 111 3.02 -3.03 -11.13
N SER A 112 3.02 -2.20 -10.08
CA SER A 112 3.31 -0.78 -10.17
C SER A 112 3.73 -0.23 -8.82
N SER A 113 4.60 0.78 -8.83
CA SER A 113 5.01 1.53 -7.65
C SER A 113 4.52 2.96 -7.77
N VAL A 114 3.78 3.43 -6.79
CA VAL A 114 3.20 4.77 -6.76
C VAL A 114 3.84 5.58 -5.64
N LYS A 115 4.39 6.75 -6.00
CA LYS A 115 4.94 7.70 -5.04
C LYS A 115 3.84 8.58 -4.46
N ALA A 116 4.00 9.00 -3.21
CA ALA A 116 3.08 9.89 -2.50
C ALA A 116 3.81 10.77 -1.47
N LYS A 117 3.16 11.87 -1.10
CA LYS A 117 3.49 12.61 0.11
C LYS A 117 3.05 11.78 1.32
N VAL A 118 3.96 11.55 2.27
CA VAL A 118 3.68 10.83 3.52
C VAL A 118 4.43 11.50 4.66
N ARG A 119 3.99 11.26 5.89
CA ARG A 119 4.67 11.67 7.12
C ARG A 119 5.30 10.44 7.79
N PHE A 120 6.34 10.65 8.57
CA PHE A 120 6.97 9.62 9.39
C PHE A 120 7.25 10.21 10.77
N GLU A 121 7.17 9.36 11.78
CA GLU A 121 7.55 9.69 13.15
C GLU A 121 8.55 8.64 13.63
N CYS A 122 9.68 9.07 14.18
CA CYS A 122 10.68 8.15 14.70
C CYS A 122 10.34 7.73 16.12
N GLU A 123 10.02 6.45 16.31
CA GLU A 123 9.75 5.86 17.62
C GLU A 123 10.95 5.99 18.58
N SER A 124 12.18 6.10 18.07
CA SER A 124 13.40 6.15 18.89
C SER A 124 13.74 7.55 19.42
N CYS A 125 13.51 8.61 18.65
CA CYS A 125 13.91 9.97 19.03
C CYS A 125 12.80 11.02 18.90
N GLY A 126 11.58 10.63 18.52
CA GLY A 126 10.45 11.55 18.33
C GLY A 126 10.58 12.49 17.14
N ASN A 127 11.60 12.32 16.29
CA ASN A 127 11.77 13.17 15.10
C ASN A 127 10.66 12.89 14.09
N ILE A 128 9.98 13.95 13.65
CA ILE A 128 8.90 13.87 12.67
C ILE A 128 9.34 14.54 11.36
N TRP A 129 9.06 13.90 10.23
CA TRP A 129 9.37 14.46 8.91
C TRP A 129 8.36 14.06 7.85
N THR A 130 8.21 14.92 6.84
CA THR A 130 7.40 14.66 5.65
C THR A 130 8.30 14.27 4.48
N SER A 131 7.88 13.28 3.71
CA SER A 131 8.61 12.78 2.55
C SER A 131 7.70 12.79 1.32
N MET A 132 8.12 13.47 0.25
CA MET A 132 7.50 13.35 -1.09
C MET A 132 7.90 12.04 -1.81
N ARG A 133 8.56 11.13 -1.09
CA ARG A 133 9.12 9.87 -1.59
C ARG A 133 8.56 8.67 -0.84
N GLY A 134 7.38 8.78 -0.22
CA GLY A 134 6.63 7.62 0.23
C GLY A 134 6.29 6.75 -0.98
N ILE A 135 6.40 5.42 -0.85
CA ILE A 135 6.15 4.50 -1.97
C ILE A 135 5.19 3.42 -1.50
N ALA A 136 4.11 3.23 -2.28
CA ALA A 136 3.27 2.05 -2.21
C ALA A 136 3.51 1.19 -3.45
N VAL A 137 3.83 -0.07 -3.24
CA VAL A 137 4.02 -1.07 -4.31
C VAL A 137 2.77 -1.92 -4.38
N PHE A 138 2.24 -2.13 -5.57
CA PHE A 138 1.08 -2.98 -5.83
C PHE A 138 1.42 -4.06 -6.85
N SER A 139 0.81 -5.22 -6.70
CA SER A 139 0.86 -6.28 -7.69
C SER A 139 -0.43 -7.10 -7.72
N VAL A 140 -0.84 -7.51 -8.92
CA VAL A 140 -2.02 -8.34 -9.14
C VAL A 140 -1.59 -9.77 -9.38
N HIS A 141 -2.21 -10.69 -8.65
CA HIS A 141 -1.97 -12.13 -8.76
C HIS A 141 -3.30 -12.87 -8.85
N PRO A 142 -3.35 -14.03 -9.52
CA PRO A 142 -4.45 -14.97 -9.35
C PRO A 142 -4.65 -15.31 -7.88
N ASN A 143 -5.90 -15.52 -7.46
CA ASN A 143 -6.17 -16.05 -6.14
C ASN A 143 -5.85 -17.56 -6.11
N GLU A 144 -5.14 -17.98 -5.07
CA GLU A 144 -4.67 -19.36 -4.91
C GLU A 144 -5.80 -20.35 -4.57
N ILE A 145 -6.93 -19.85 -4.07
CA ILE A 145 -8.07 -20.64 -3.59
C ILE A 145 -9.24 -20.58 -4.57
N TYR A 146 -9.53 -19.41 -5.14
CA TYR A 146 -10.72 -19.17 -5.95
C TYR A 146 -10.36 -18.84 -7.42
N LEU A 147 -10.88 -19.64 -8.36
CA LEU A 147 -10.54 -19.53 -9.80
C LEU A 147 -10.95 -18.20 -10.44
N ASN A 148 -12.04 -17.59 -9.99
CA ASN A 148 -12.55 -16.31 -10.50
C ASN A 148 -12.22 -15.15 -9.56
N ALA A 149 -11.04 -15.17 -8.95
CA ALA A 149 -10.61 -14.12 -8.05
C ALA A 149 -9.17 -13.70 -8.28
N LEU A 150 -8.90 -12.44 -7.94
CA LEU A 150 -7.60 -11.81 -8.00
C LEU A 150 -7.23 -11.20 -6.64
N ASN A 151 -5.95 -11.29 -6.30
CA ASN A 151 -5.36 -10.61 -5.16
C ASN A 151 -4.65 -9.35 -5.66
N LEU A 152 -5.09 -8.18 -5.18
CA LEU A 152 -4.31 -6.95 -5.22
C LEU A 152 -3.41 -6.93 -3.98
N ARG A 153 -2.18 -7.37 -4.15
CA ARG A 153 -1.17 -7.37 -3.09
C ARG A 153 -0.52 -6.00 -3.00
N PHE A 154 -0.26 -5.50 -1.79
CA PHE A 154 0.40 -4.22 -1.59
C PHE A 154 1.47 -4.22 -0.50
N THR A 155 2.40 -3.28 -0.62
CA THR A 155 3.42 -3.00 0.40
C THR A 155 3.57 -1.50 0.53
N LEU A 156 3.47 -0.98 1.76
CA LEU A 156 3.75 0.42 2.08
C LEU A 156 5.18 0.49 2.62
N LEU A 157 6.07 1.18 1.90
CA LEU A 157 7.48 1.22 2.24
C LEU A 157 7.77 2.26 3.33
N GLY A 158 8.53 1.81 4.34
CA GLY A 158 8.99 2.66 5.43
C GLY A 158 10.22 3.50 5.08
N GLN A 159 10.60 4.40 5.98
CA GLN A 159 11.86 5.15 5.91
C GLN A 159 12.60 5.13 7.24
N ARG A 160 13.93 5.11 7.21
CA ARG A 160 14.76 5.24 8.41
C ARG A 160 14.84 6.70 8.83
N CYS A 161 14.96 6.92 10.13
CA CYS A 161 15.21 8.25 10.66
C CYS A 161 16.63 8.69 10.32
N ASN A 162 16.79 9.94 9.86
CA ASN A 162 18.11 10.54 9.59
C ASN A 162 18.62 11.38 10.77
N ASN A 163 17.86 11.48 11.87
CA ASN A 163 18.17 12.31 13.03
C ASN A 163 18.68 11.48 14.23
N CYS A 164 18.72 10.15 14.11
CA CYS A 164 19.33 9.27 15.11
C CYS A 164 19.90 8.01 14.44
N ASP A 165 20.70 7.25 15.18
CA ASP A 165 21.35 6.04 14.66
C ASP A 165 20.44 4.80 14.58
N SER A 166 19.15 4.96 14.93
CA SER A 166 18.16 3.89 14.83
C SER A 166 18.12 3.33 13.41
N LYS A 167 18.26 2.00 13.29
CA LYS A 167 18.15 1.30 12.01
C LYS A 167 16.72 0.85 11.71
N VAL A 168 15.78 1.15 12.61
CA VAL A 168 14.37 0.77 12.52
C VAL A 168 13.69 1.59 11.41
N PHE A 169 13.02 0.90 10.50
CA PHE A 169 12.15 1.54 9.52
C PHE A 169 10.88 2.04 10.19
N GLN A 170 10.55 3.30 9.96
CA GLN A 170 9.34 3.93 10.45
C GLN A 170 8.21 3.75 9.45
N SER A 171 7.04 3.37 9.96
CA SER A 171 5.81 3.26 9.18
C SER A 171 5.44 4.60 8.55
N ALA A 172 5.11 4.56 7.26
CA ALA A 172 4.58 5.74 6.58
C ALA A 172 3.17 6.05 7.11
N ILE A 173 2.99 7.30 7.54
CA ILE A 173 1.72 7.92 7.85
C ILE A 173 1.20 8.53 6.54
N TRP A 174 0.17 7.92 5.96
CA TRP A 174 -0.37 8.37 4.69
C TRP A 174 -1.41 9.47 4.91
N TYR A 175 -1.38 10.50 4.06
CA TYR A 175 -2.47 11.49 4.05
C TYR A 175 -3.70 10.90 3.35
N PRO A 176 -4.93 11.19 3.79
CA PRO A 176 -6.14 10.62 3.21
C PRO A 176 -6.22 10.87 1.70
N GLU A 177 -5.97 12.10 1.26
CA GLU A 177 -5.99 12.49 -0.16
C GLU A 177 -4.95 11.71 -0.99
N GLU A 178 -3.84 11.33 -0.37
CA GLU A 178 -2.81 10.52 -1.00
C GLU A 178 -3.25 9.04 -1.12
N VAL A 179 -3.93 8.49 -0.10
CA VAL A 179 -4.54 7.15 -0.18
C VAL A 179 -5.53 7.07 -1.33
N ILE A 180 -6.41 8.07 -1.45
CA ILE A 180 -7.45 8.15 -2.49
C ILE A 180 -6.81 8.24 -3.88
N ARG A 181 -5.86 9.18 -4.03
CA ARG A 181 -5.14 9.39 -5.29
C ARG A 181 -4.37 8.15 -5.73
N VAL A 182 -3.68 7.48 -4.81
CA VAL A 182 -2.94 6.25 -5.12
C VAL A 182 -3.90 5.11 -5.48
N SER A 183 -4.97 4.91 -4.70
CA SER A 183 -5.96 3.85 -4.94
C SER A 183 -6.67 4.02 -6.28
N SER A 184 -7.11 5.24 -6.59
CA SER A 184 -7.72 5.59 -7.89
C SER A 184 -6.77 5.34 -9.07
N ARG A 185 -5.49 5.71 -8.92
CA ARG A 185 -4.48 5.46 -9.95
C ARG A 185 -4.25 3.96 -10.17
N VAL A 186 -4.12 3.18 -9.10
CA VAL A 186 -3.94 1.73 -9.18
C VAL A 186 -5.16 1.07 -9.82
N PHE A 187 -6.36 1.46 -9.42
CA PHE A 187 -7.60 0.99 -10.02
C PHE A 187 -7.64 1.26 -11.53
N GLU A 188 -7.32 2.47 -11.97
CA GLU A 188 -7.35 2.79 -13.40
C GLU A 188 -6.32 2.00 -14.20
N GLN A 189 -5.09 1.88 -13.67
CA GLN A 189 -4.02 1.12 -14.32
C GLN A 189 -4.37 -0.38 -14.42
N THR A 190 -4.91 -0.97 -13.35
CA THR A 190 -5.31 -2.38 -13.34
C THR A 190 -6.50 -2.64 -14.28
N ARG A 191 -7.51 -1.77 -14.25
CA ARG A 191 -8.67 -1.84 -15.15
C ARG A 191 -8.28 -1.78 -16.62
N GLN A 192 -7.43 -0.84 -17.01
CA GLN A 192 -6.94 -0.72 -18.38
C GLN A 192 -6.16 -1.96 -18.82
N ARG A 193 -5.35 -2.54 -17.92
CA ARG A 193 -4.54 -3.72 -18.23
C ARG A 193 -5.40 -4.98 -18.44
N MET A 194 -6.54 -5.10 -17.77
CA MET A 194 -7.42 -6.26 -17.87
C MET A 194 -8.41 -6.21 -19.03
N SER A 195 -8.57 -5.05 -19.65
CA SER A 195 -9.40 -4.89 -20.85
C SER A 195 -8.63 -5.17 -22.16
N GLN A 196 -7.35 -5.54 -22.09
CA GLN A 196 -6.48 -5.87 -23.23
C GLN A 196 -6.32 -7.38 -23.36
#